data_AF-A0A3N4IZK2-F1
#
_entry.id   AF-A0A3N4IZK2-F1
#
_cell.length_a   1.000
_cell.length_b   1.000
_cell.length_c   1.000
_cell.angle_alpha   90.00
_cell.angle_beta   90.00
_cell.angle_gamma   90.00
#
_symmetry.space_group_name_H-M   'P 1'
#
loop_
_entity.id
_entity.type
_entity.pdbx_description
1 polymer ?
#
loop_
_entity_poly.entity_id
_entity_poly.type
_entity_poly.pdbx_seq_one_letter_code
_entity_poly.pdbx_strand_id
1 'polypeptide(L)'
;CTCMRYQENEIPCAHAYAFLLHQQKSPINYFPSALSLQTWRQTYLENWKPISIENLEHHPISPPATCRLPGSPKKKCAQHGDHGIAALQYARRMHGEEVIEDQR
;
A
#
# COMPACT_ATOMS: atom_id res chain seq x y z
N CYS A 1 -7.90 -25.67 4.97
CA CYS A 1 -6.43 -25.65 4.77
C CYS A 1 -5.76 -25.84 6.12
N THR A 2 -4.51 -26.31 6.15
CA THR A 2 -3.66 -26.31 7.36
C THR A 2 -3.19 -24.91 7.75
N CYS A 3 -3.39 -23.93 6.87
CA CYS A 3 -2.96 -22.55 7.04
C CYS A 3 -3.76 -21.75 8.07
N MET A 4 -4.93 -22.21 8.50
CA MET A 4 -5.82 -21.64 9.54
C MET A 4 -6.24 -20.16 9.41
N ARG A 5 -5.72 -19.42 8.43
CA ARG A 5 -5.97 -17.98 8.24
C ARG A 5 -7.45 -17.61 8.08
N TYR A 6 -8.24 -18.49 7.47
CA TYR A 6 -9.67 -18.25 7.30
C TYR A 6 -10.41 -18.34 8.64
N GLN A 7 -10.01 -19.26 9.51
CA GLN A 7 -10.59 -19.43 10.84
C GLN A 7 -10.17 -18.31 11.79
N GLU A 8 -8.97 -17.76 11.62
CA GLU A 8 -8.46 -16.67 12.46
C GLU A 8 -9.08 -15.32 12.10
N ASN A 9 -9.17 -15.00 10.80
CA ASN A 9 -9.49 -13.65 10.34
C ASN A 9 -10.76 -13.57 9.50
N GLU A 10 -11.45 -14.69 9.26
CA GLU A 10 -12.64 -14.79 8.39
C GLU A 10 -12.39 -14.38 6.93
N ILE A 11 -11.14 -14.15 6.54
CA ILE A 11 -10.73 -13.75 5.19
C ILE A 11 -10.24 -14.98 4.42
N PRO A 12 -10.84 -15.34 3.27
CA PRO A 12 -10.43 -16.50 2.50
C PRO A 12 -8.96 -16.43 2.11
N CYS A 13 -8.17 -17.41 2.57
CA CYS A 13 -6.82 -17.61 2.07
C CYS A 13 -6.83 -18.16 0.64
N ALA A 14 -5.68 -18.16 -0.05
CA ALA A 14 -5.57 -18.72 -1.41
C ALA A 14 -6.14 -20.16 -1.54
N HIS A 15 -5.95 -21.00 -0.52
CA HIS A 15 -6.50 -22.35 -0.49
C HIS A 15 -8.03 -22.37 -0.37
N ALA A 16 -8.58 -21.53 0.52
CA ALA A 16 -10.04 -21.40 0.68
C ALA A 16 -10.66 -20.82 -0.60
N TYR A 17 -10.01 -19.83 -1.20
CA TYR A 17 -10.41 -19.23 -2.46
C TYR A 17 -10.45 -20.25 -3.60
N ALA A 18 -9.37 -21.04 -3.77
CA ALA A 18 -9.33 -22.11 -4.77
C ALA A 18 -10.42 -23.17 -4.55
N PHE A 19 -10.68 -23.56 -3.30
CA PHE A 19 -11.77 -24.48 -2.96
C PHE A 19 -13.15 -23.90 -3.30
N LEU A 20 -13.39 -22.62 -3.01
CA LEU A 20 -14.64 -21.94 -3.35
C LEU A 20 -14.87 -21.89 -4.86
N LEU A 21 -13.83 -21.59 -5.64
CA LEU A 21 -13.91 -21.60 -7.10
C LEU A 21 -14.19 -23.00 -7.66
N HIS A 22 -13.55 -24.04 -7.11
CA HIS A 22 -13.82 -25.43 -7.49
C HIS A 22 -15.28 -25.83 -7.21
N GLN A 23 -15.85 -25.31 -6.13
CA GLN A 23 -17.25 -25.51 -5.76
C GLN A 23 -18.24 -24.61 -6.55
N GLN A 24 -17.74 -23.84 -7.53
CA GLN A 24 -18.54 -22.86 -8.29
C GLN A 24 -19.26 -21.84 -7.40
N LYS A 25 -18.69 -21.55 -6.23
CA LYS A 25 -19.20 -20.58 -5.27
C LYS A 25 -18.49 -19.25 -5.46
N SER A 26 -19.24 -18.16 -5.40
CA SER A 26 -18.65 -16.82 -5.44
C SER A 26 -17.89 -16.53 -4.15
N PRO A 27 -16.58 -16.24 -4.19
CA PRO A 27 -15.80 -15.96 -2.99
C PRO A 27 -16.28 -14.74 -2.22
N ILE A 28 -16.87 -13.76 -2.91
CA ILE A 28 -17.33 -12.49 -2.32
C ILE A 28 -18.37 -12.71 -1.22
N ASN A 29 -19.16 -13.79 -1.30
CA ASN A 29 -20.19 -14.14 -0.32
C ASN A 29 -19.62 -14.67 1.00
N TYR A 30 -18.32 -14.99 1.02
CA TYR A 30 -17.62 -15.54 2.18
C TYR A 30 -16.68 -14.53 2.84
N PHE A 31 -16.61 -13.30 2.31
CA PHE A 31 -15.92 -12.19 2.97
C PHE A 31 -16.84 -11.58 4.04
N PRO A 32 -16.27 -11.10 5.16
CA PRO A 32 -17.04 -10.40 6.18
C PRO A 32 -17.63 -9.10 5.62
N SER A 33 -18.87 -8.79 6.01
CA SER A 33 -19.59 -7.60 5.55
C SER A 33 -18.86 -6.29 5.87
N ALA A 34 -18.05 -6.29 6.94
CA ALA A 34 -17.21 -5.15 7.34
C ALA A 34 -16.22 -4.71 6.24
N LEU A 35 -15.80 -5.62 5.36
CA LEU A 35 -14.89 -5.33 4.24
C LEU A 35 -15.65 -4.99 2.94
N SER A 36 -16.97 -4.87 2.99
CA SER A 36 -17.77 -4.53 1.82
C SER A 36 -17.54 -3.07 1.39
N LEU A 37 -17.68 -2.82 0.09
CA LEU A 37 -17.66 -1.45 -0.45
C LEU A 37 -18.75 -0.56 0.18
N GLN A 38 -19.88 -1.15 0.55
CA GLN A 38 -20.97 -0.43 1.21
C GLN A 38 -20.50 0.06 2.59
N THR A 39 -19.92 -0.82 3.41
CA THR A 39 -19.39 -0.45 4.72
C THR A 39 -18.28 0.58 4.59
N TRP A 40 -17.36 0.42 3.64
CA TRP A 40 -16.34 1.43 3.35
C TRP A 40 -16.95 2.79 2.98
N ARG A 41 -17.97 2.84 2.12
CA ARG A 41 -18.66 4.12 1.84
C ARG A 41 -19.29 4.71 3.09
N GLN A 42 -19.92 3.87 3.92
CA GLN A 42 -20.54 4.31 5.17
C GLN A 42 -19.53 4.91 6.15
N THR A 43 -18.31 4.39 6.25
CA THR A 43 -17.29 4.95 7.15
C THR A 43 -16.89 6.39 6.78
N TYR A 44 -17.07 6.80 5.52
CA TYR A 44 -16.78 8.15 5.04
C TYR A 44 -18.04 9.00 4.79
N LEU A 45 -19.24 8.48 5.04
CA LEU A 45 -20.47 9.29 4.95
C LEU A 45 -20.54 10.33 6.06
N GLU A 46 -20.02 9.99 7.24
CA GLU A 46 -19.97 10.92 8.35
C GLU A 46 -18.91 11.98 8.08
N ASN A 47 -19.32 13.24 8.10
CA ASN A 47 -18.39 14.35 7.97
C ASN A 47 -17.66 14.51 9.31
N TRP A 48 -16.39 14.12 9.36
CA TRP A 48 -15.61 14.19 10.59
C TRP A 48 -15.48 15.65 10.99
N LYS A 49 -16.00 15.99 12.17
CA LYS A 49 -15.87 17.34 12.69
C LYS A 49 -14.38 17.60 12.96
N PRO A 50 -13.87 18.78 12.61
CA PRO A 50 -12.52 19.15 13.00
C PRO A 50 -12.39 19.04 14.51
N ILE A 51 -11.34 18.34 14.96
CA ILE A 51 -11.01 18.24 16.37
C ILE A 51 -10.46 19.61 16.79
N SER A 52 -11.05 20.25 17.79
CA SER A 52 -10.51 21.49 18.34
C SER A 52 -9.22 21.19 19.11
N ILE A 53 -8.14 21.85 18.70
CA ILE A 53 -6.79 21.73 19.27
C ILE A 53 -6.56 22.79 20.37
N GLU A 54 -7.53 23.68 20.57
CA GLU A 54 -7.39 24.92 21.36
C GLU A 54 -7.06 24.68 22.85
N ASN A 55 -7.43 23.52 23.40
CA ASN A 55 -7.26 23.17 24.81
C ASN A 55 -6.32 21.97 25.04
N LEU A 56 -5.38 21.73 24.13
CA LEU A 56 -4.38 20.67 24.33
C LEU A 56 -3.27 21.17 25.26
N GLU A 57 -3.01 20.41 26.32
CA GLU A 57 -1.83 20.63 27.17
C GLU A 57 -0.55 20.50 26.33
N HIS A 58 0.27 21.54 26.35
CA HIS A 58 1.55 21.56 25.64
C HIS A 58 2.57 20.75 26.45
N HIS A 59 2.67 19.46 26.18
CA HIS A 59 3.76 18.65 26.71
C HIS A 59 4.99 18.82 25.83
N PRO A 60 6.18 19.07 26.39
CA PRO A 60 7.42 19.04 25.62
C PRO A 60 7.70 17.62 25.17
N ILE A 61 7.33 17.30 23.92
CA ILE A 61 7.61 16.00 23.32
C ILE A 61 8.96 16.11 22.62
N SER A 62 9.98 15.43 23.15
CA SER A 62 11.21 15.17 22.41
C SER A 62 10.93 14.11 21.34
N PRO A 63 11.51 14.23 20.12
CA PRO A 63 11.44 13.15 19.14
C PRO A 63 11.95 11.85 19.77
N PRO A 64 11.40 10.69 19.40
CA PRO A 64 11.89 9.42 19.91
C PRO A 64 13.39 9.33 19.67
N ALA A 65 14.13 8.87 20.69
CA ALA A 65 15.56 8.68 20.57
C ALA A 65 15.82 7.72 19.40
N THR A 66 16.39 8.22 18.31
CA THR A 66 16.76 7.40 17.17
C THR A 66 18.01 6.61 17.52
N CYS A 67 17.84 5.49 18.23
CA CYS A 67 18.91 4.53 18.37
C CYS A 67 19.11 3.82 17.04
N ARG A 68 20.24 4.08 16.37
CA ARG A 68 20.68 3.21 15.28
C ARG A 68 20.97 1.84 15.90
N LEU A 69 20.11 0.87 15.61
CA LEU A 69 20.38 -0.51 15.98
C LEU A 69 21.74 -0.91 15.39
N PRO A 70 22.66 -1.46 16.21
CA PRO A 70 23.93 -1.94 15.69
C PRO A 70 23.65 -3.06 14.69
N GLY A 71 24.05 -2.87 13.43
CA GLY A 71 23.97 -3.92 12.43
C GLY A 71 23.43 -3.54 11.06
N SER A 72 23.00 -2.31 10.78
CA SER A 72 22.81 -1.92 9.37
C SER A 72 24.19 -1.66 8.76
N PRO A 73 24.66 -2.51 7.81
CA PRO A 73 25.89 -2.20 7.11
C PRO A 73 25.65 -0.89 6.36
N LYS A 74 26.60 0.05 6.43
CA LYS A 74 26.61 1.18 5.50
C LYS A 74 26.68 0.59 4.09
N LYS A 75 25.54 0.39 3.43
CA LYS A 75 25.52 0.19 1.98
C LYS A 75 26.18 1.46 1.46
N LYS A 76 27.40 1.35 0.91
CA LYS A 76 27.96 2.41 0.08
C LYS A 76 26.84 2.73 -0.91
N CYS A 77 26.36 3.98 -0.94
CA CYS A 77 25.61 4.42 -2.11
C CYS A 77 26.52 4.10 -3.28
N ALA A 78 26.13 3.13 -4.12
CA ALA A 78 26.75 3.01 -5.42
C ALA A 78 26.55 4.38 -6.05
N GLN A 79 27.66 5.11 -6.25
CA GLN A 79 27.62 6.23 -7.18
C GLN A 79 26.94 5.67 -8.43
N HIS A 80 25.83 6.29 -8.82
CA HIS A 80 25.13 5.92 -10.06
C HIS A 80 26.12 6.12 -11.20
N GLY A 81 26.90 5.09 -11.51
CA GLY A 81 27.63 4.98 -12.75
C GLY A 81 26.63 4.57 -13.81
N ASP A 82 26.31 5.49 -14.71
CA ASP A 82 25.86 5.38 -16.11
C ASP A 82 24.73 4.42 -16.51
N HIS A 83 24.20 3.58 -15.62
CA HIS A 83 23.16 2.60 -15.93
C HIS A 83 21.73 3.18 -15.86
N GLY A 84 21.55 4.35 -15.24
CA GLY A 84 20.25 5.03 -15.16
C GLY A 84 19.80 5.61 -16.51
N ILE A 85 20.75 6.03 -17.35
CA ILE A 85 20.45 6.64 -18.65
C ILE A 85 19.97 5.59 -19.66
N ALA A 86 20.56 4.40 -19.65
CA ALA A 86 20.14 3.31 -20.54
C ALA A 86 18.71 2.83 -20.26
N ALA A 87 18.30 2.78 -18.98
CA ALA A 87 16.95 2.42 -18.58
C ALA A 87 15.92 3.49 -19.03
N LEU A 88 16.26 4.78 -18.90
CA LEU A 88 15.41 5.87 -19.38
C LEU A 88 15.30 5.91 -20.91
N GLN A 89 16.38 5.64 -21.63
CA GLN A 89 16.37 5.57 -23.10
C GLN A 89 15.57 4.37 -23.61
N TYR A 90 15.66 3.21 -22.94
CA TYR A 90 14.82 2.05 -23.25
C TYR A 90 13.34 2.34 -23.00
N ALA A 91 12.99 2.93 -21.86
CA ALA A 91 11.60 3.32 -21.56
C ALA A 91 11.04 4.33 -22.58
N ARG A 92 11.84 5.35 -22.96
CA ARG A 92 11.46 6.33 -23.98
C ARG A 92 11.23 5.70 -25.36
N ARG A 93 12.05 4.69 -25.72
CA ARG A 93 11.90 3.95 -26.98
C ARG A 93 10.65 3.06 -27.01
N MET A 94 10.24 2.50 -25.87
CA MET A 94 9.10 1.59 -25.78
C MET A 94 7.74 2.30 -25.75
N HIS A 95 7.68 3.54 -25.27
CA HIS A 95 6.43 4.28 -25.10
C HIS A 95 6.12 5.34 -26.17
N GLY A 96 6.99 5.51 -27.18
CA GLY A 96 6.65 6.26 -28.39
C GLY A 96 6.09 7.66 -28.15
N GLU A 97 6.71 8.44 -27.26
CA GLU A 97 6.36 9.86 -27.12
C GLU A 97 6.96 10.63 -28.31
N GLU A 98 6.13 10.93 -29.30
CA GLU A 98 6.43 11.91 -30.35
C GLU A 98 6.61 13.28 -29.69
N VAL A 99 7.80 13.86 -29.86
CA VAL A 99 8.07 15.24 -29.45
C VAL A 99 7.37 16.15 -30.47
N ILE A 100 6.28 16.79 -30.06
CA ILE A 100 5.74 17.95 -30.78
C ILE A 100 6.77 19.07 -30.58
N GLU A 101 7.53 19.35 -31.63
CA GLU A 101 8.50 20.43 -31.70
C GLU A 101 7.72 21.75 -31.85
N ASP A 102 7.66 22.54 -30.77
CA ASP A 102 7.02 23.86 -30.74
C ASP A 102 7.88 24.84 -31.55
N GLN A 103 7.41 25.21 -32.75
CA GLN A 103 8.08 26.19 -33.61
C GLN A 103 7.78 27.61 -33.11
N ARG A 104 8.86 28.30 -32.76
CA ARG A 104 8.93 29.72 -32.38
C ARG A 104 8.52 30.67 -33.50
#